data_AF-A0A9D5CXR0-F1
#
_entry.id   AF-A0A9D5CXR0-F1
#
_cell.length_a   1.000
_cell.length_b   1.000
_cell.length_c   1.000
_cell.angle_alpha   90.00
_cell.angle_beta   90.00
_cell.angle_gamma   90.00
#
_symmetry.space_group_name_H-M   'P 1'
#
loop_
_entity.id
_entity.type
_entity.pdbx_description
1 polymer ?
#
loop_
_entity_poly.entity_id
_entity_poly.type
_entity_poly.pdbx_seq_one_letter_code
_entity_poly.pdbx_strand_id
1 'polypeptide(L)'
;MEDLLLLPILLFFLAGMNSLNTSATVFTLRNQCPYTIWPGTLSGDSGAVLGGGGFELSPGASASLSAGPGWSGRFWARTGCSFPGSGFNGSCTTGDCAGSLRCTSGGSPPVTLAEFTLGGSKDFYDVSLVDGYNVGVGIRPAAASCRYAGCLADLNNRCPAELRVVAAEAAGSGVVACRSACDAFGWAEYCCTGTHASPSTCGPTRHYQ
;
A
#
# COMPACT_ATOMS: atom_id res chain seq x y z
N MET A 1 -17.73 38.32 -64.56
CA MET A 1 -18.05 39.28 -63.50
C MET A 1 -19.35 38.80 -62.89
N GLU A 2 -19.42 38.32 -61.66
CA GLU A 2 -18.49 38.32 -60.54
C GLU A 2 -18.82 37.11 -59.64
N ASP A 3 -17.76 36.48 -59.14
CA ASP A 3 -17.75 35.60 -57.98
C ASP A 3 -18.16 36.38 -56.73
N LEU A 4 -19.05 35.81 -55.90
CA LEU A 4 -18.94 35.74 -54.44
C LEU A 4 -20.28 35.24 -53.89
N LEU A 5 -20.26 34.14 -53.13
CA LEU A 5 -21.00 33.93 -51.88
C LEU A 5 -20.70 32.49 -51.39
N LEU A 6 -19.41 32.24 -51.13
CA LEU A 6 -18.96 31.09 -50.34
C LEU A 6 -19.15 31.43 -48.86
N LEU A 7 -19.97 30.62 -48.18
CA LEU A 7 -19.90 30.26 -46.76
C LEU A 7 -19.49 31.35 -45.75
N PRO A 8 -20.43 32.03 -45.08
CA PRO A 8 -20.19 32.46 -43.71
C PRO A 8 -20.48 31.28 -42.76
N ILE A 9 -19.83 31.25 -41.61
CA ILE A 9 -20.01 30.26 -40.52
C ILE A 9 -19.13 29.00 -40.66
N LEU A 10 -17.83 29.18 -40.90
CA LEU A 10 -16.82 28.31 -40.30
C LEU A 10 -15.86 29.17 -39.47
N LEU A 11 -16.42 30.00 -38.59
CA LEU A 11 -15.65 30.67 -37.55
C LEU A 11 -15.26 29.65 -36.49
N PHE A 12 -14.07 29.07 -36.67
CA PHE A 12 -13.05 28.86 -35.65
C PHE A 12 -13.54 28.87 -34.19
N PHE A 13 -14.18 27.79 -33.75
CA PHE A 13 -14.09 27.36 -32.35
C PHE A 13 -12.90 26.40 -32.21
N LEU A 14 -11.68 26.89 -32.46
CA LEU A 14 -10.50 26.32 -31.83
C LEU A 14 -10.51 26.79 -30.38
N ALA A 15 -11.41 26.21 -29.58
CA ALA A 15 -11.27 26.24 -28.14
C ALA A 15 -9.91 25.58 -27.85
N GLY A 16 -8.91 26.41 -27.51
CA GLY A 16 -7.60 25.94 -27.11
C GLY A 16 -7.77 24.92 -26.01
N MET A 17 -7.55 23.65 -26.34
CA MET A 17 -7.38 22.60 -25.36
C MET A 17 -6.09 22.92 -24.62
N ASN A 18 -6.20 23.74 -23.56
CA ASN A 18 -5.15 23.85 -22.57
C ASN A 18 -5.03 22.45 -21.97
N SER A 19 -4.07 21.67 -22.46
CA SER A 19 -3.64 20.43 -21.83
C SER A 19 -3.12 20.83 -20.46
N LEU A 20 -3.99 20.77 -19.45
CA LEU A 20 -3.57 20.76 -18.07
C LEU A 20 -2.65 19.54 -17.95
N ASN A 21 -1.34 19.79 -17.88
CA ASN A 21 -0.36 18.76 -17.58
C ASN A 21 -0.61 18.33 -16.13
N THR A 22 -1.54 17.41 -15.94
CA THR A 22 -1.75 16.75 -14.66
C THR A 22 -0.59 15.77 -14.48
N SER A 23 0.37 16.15 -13.64
CA SER A 23 1.46 15.25 -13.25
C SER A 23 0.88 14.22 -12.29
N ALA A 24 0.81 12.97 -12.71
CA ALA A 24 0.35 11.87 -11.86
C ALA A 24 1.50 10.90 -11.60
N THR A 25 1.64 10.48 -10.35
CA THR A 25 2.54 9.37 -10.00
C THR A 25 1.81 8.06 -10.29
N VAL A 26 2.45 7.16 -11.04
CA VAL A 26 1.90 5.85 -11.34
C VAL A 26 2.56 4.81 -10.44
N PHE A 27 1.75 4.15 -9.62
CA PHE A 27 2.15 2.99 -8.83
C PHE A 27 1.85 1.73 -9.63
N THR A 28 2.88 0.95 -9.97
CA THR A 28 2.70 -0.39 -10.54
C THR A 28 2.90 -1.43 -9.44
N LEU A 29 1.81 -2.00 -8.96
CA LEU A 29 1.80 -3.09 -8.00
C LEU A 29 2.02 -4.39 -8.77
N ARG A 30 3.03 -5.17 -8.37
CA ARG A 30 3.35 -6.45 -9.00
C ARG A 30 3.38 -7.56 -7.95
N ASN A 31 2.58 -8.60 -8.16
CA ASN A 31 2.64 -9.77 -7.30
C ASN A 31 3.75 -10.70 -7.79
N GLN A 32 4.85 -10.78 -7.05
CA GLN A 32 5.93 -11.75 -7.29
C GLN A 32 5.85 -12.98 -6.38
N CYS A 33 4.82 -13.06 -5.54
CA CYS A 33 4.58 -14.23 -4.70
C CYS A 33 4.05 -15.40 -5.54
N PRO A 34 4.29 -16.65 -5.12
CA PRO A 34 3.74 -17.83 -5.79
C PRO A 34 2.24 -18.06 -5.50
N TYR A 35 1.59 -17.14 -4.79
CA TYR A 35 0.19 -17.21 -4.39
C TYR A 35 -0.53 -15.87 -4.65
N THR A 36 -1.86 -15.92 -4.75
CA THR A 36 -2.68 -14.72 -4.89
C THR A 36 -2.57 -13.85 -3.65
N ILE A 37 -2.45 -12.54 -3.86
CA ILE A 37 -2.55 -11.53 -2.81
C ILE A 37 -3.74 -10.62 -3.12
N TRP A 38 -4.27 -9.97 -2.08
CA TRP A 38 -5.26 -8.93 -2.26
C TRP A 38 -4.69 -7.62 -1.75
N PRO A 39 -4.10 -6.77 -2.61
CA PRO A 39 -3.61 -5.48 -2.16
C PRO A 39 -4.73 -4.68 -1.48
N GLY A 40 -4.44 -4.11 -0.33
CA GLY A 40 -5.23 -3.09 0.33
C GLY A 40 -4.60 -1.73 0.09
N THR A 41 -5.43 -0.69 -0.01
CA THR A 41 -4.97 0.69 -0.19
C THR A 41 -5.72 1.59 0.78
N LEU A 42 -5.01 2.53 1.39
CA LEU A 42 -5.64 3.58 2.19
C LEU A 42 -4.95 4.90 1.89
N SER A 43 -5.72 5.91 1.50
CA SER A 43 -5.23 7.28 1.44
C SER A 43 -5.20 7.91 2.84
N GLY A 44 -4.25 8.84 3.04
CA GLY A 44 -4.33 9.81 4.13
C GLY A 44 -5.42 10.87 3.88
N ASP A 45 -5.54 11.83 4.79
CA ASP A 45 -6.64 12.78 4.83
C ASP A 45 -6.91 13.46 3.48
N SER A 46 -8.17 13.34 3.01
CA SER A 46 -8.72 13.88 1.75
C SER A 46 -8.16 13.35 0.42
N GLY A 47 -7.22 12.38 0.45
CA GLY A 47 -6.67 11.78 -0.76
C GLY A 47 -7.62 10.81 -1.46
N ALA A 48 -7.49 10.67 -2.78
CA ALA A 48 -8.23 9.67 -3.56
C ALA A 48 -7.89 8.24 -3.12
N VAL A 49 -8.92 7.40 -2.97
CA VAL A 49 -8.78 5.97 -2.70
C VAL A 49 -8.37 5.26 -3.99
N LEU A 50 -7.10 4.86 -4.07
CA LEU A 50 -6.54 4.20 -5.25
C LEU A 50 -7.05 2.76 -5.37
N GLY A 51 -7.27 2.27 -6.59
CA GLY A 51 -7.73 0.88 -6.80
C GLY A 51 -9.07 0.55 -6.12
N GLY A 52 -9.83 1.55 -5.68
CA GLY A 52 -11.08 1.37 -4.95
C GLY A 52 -10.93 0.68 -3.58
N GLY A 53 -9.78 0.82 -2.91
CA GLY A 53 -9.53 0.34 -1.56
C GLY A 53 -8.91 -1.05 -1.49
N GLY A 54 -9.05 -1.83 -2.57
CA GLY A 54 -8.42 -3.13 -2.68
C GLY A 54 -9.01 -3.97 -3.80
N PHE A 55 -8.23 -4.96 -4.24
CA PHE A 55 -8.54 -5.83 -5.36
C PHE A 55 -7.75 -7.13 -5.25
N GLU A 56 -8.08 -8.12 -6.07
CA GLU A 56 -7.31 -9.36 -6.20
C GLU A 56 -6.15 -9.20 -7.19
N LEU A 57 -4.98 -9.74 -6.85
CA LEU A 57 -3.81 -9.75 -7.72
C LEU A 57 -3.16 -11.15 -7.74
N SER A 58 -3.41 -11.90 -8.81
CA SER A 58 -2.90 -13.26 -9.02
C SER A 58 -1.36 -13.30 -9.12
N PRO A 59 -0.73 -14.48 -8.91
CA PRO A 59 0.72 -14.65 -9.08
C PRO A 59 1.23 -14.13 -10.43
N GLY A 60 2.28 -13.33 -10.42
CA GLY A 60 2.89 -12.74 -11.62
C GLY A 60 2.12 -11.57 -12.23
N ALA A 61 0.88 -11.31 -11.81
CA ALA A 61 0.07 -10.22 -12.32
C ALA A 61 0.57 -8.85 -11.83
N SER A 62 0.16 -7.80 -12.55
CA SER A 62 0.44 -6.41 -12.18
C SER A 62 -0.79 -5.53 -12.38
N ALA A 63 -0.90 -4.48 -11.57
CA ALA A 63 -1.94 -3.45 -11.67
C ALA A 63 -1.30 -2.06 -11.52
N SER A 64 -1.76 -1.11 -12.31
CA SER A 64 -1.28 0.28 -12.25
C SER A 64 -2.34 1.19 -11.66
N LEU A 65 -1.95 2.02 -10.70
CA LEU A 65 -2.80 2.97 -9.99
C LEU A 65 -2.20 4.37 -10.14
N SER A 66 -3.02 5.35 -10.52
CA SER A 66 -2.58 6.73 -10.68
C SER A 66 -2.94 7.55 -9.46
N ALA A 67 -1.94 8.18 -8.86
CA ALA A 67 -2.08 9.11 -7.76
C ALA A 67 -1.89 10.55 -8.25
N GLY A 68 -2.78 11.44 -7.82
CA GLY A 68 -2.64 12.87 -8.10
C GLY A 68 -1.48 13.50 -7.31
N PRO A 69 -1.09 14.74 -7.66
CA PRO A 69 -0.13 15.50 -6.87
C PRO A 69 -0.54 15.60 -5.40
N GLY A 70 0.42 15.51 -4.48
CA GLY A 70 0.15 15.65 -3.05
C GLY A 70 -0.42 14.39 -2.38
N TRP A 71 -0.60 13.29 -3.11
CA TRP A 71 -1.18 12.07 -2.53
C TRP A 71 -0.27 11.50 -1.44
N SER A 72 -0.87 11.18 -0.29
CA SER A 72 -0.23 10.43 0.78
C SER A 72 -1.09 9.23 1.10
N GLY A 73 -0.47 8.10 1.40
CA GLY A 73 -1.19 6.88 1.72
C GLY A 73 -0.28 5.67 1.81
N ARG A 74 -0.91 4.51 1.92
CA ARG A 74 -0.22 3.23 2.13
C ARG A 74 -0.86 2.10 1.34
N PHE A 75 -0.01 1.14 1.01
CA PHE A 75 -0.38 -0.14 0.41
C PHE A 75 0.07 -1.27 1.33
N TRP A 76 -0.66 -2.38 1.30
CA TRP A 76 -0.25 -3.63 1.93
C TRP A 76 -0.79 -4.82 1.16
N ALA A 77 -0.21 -6.00 1.38
CA ALA A 77 -0.72 -7.25 0.81
C ALA A 77 -1.53 -8.02 1.86
N ARG A 78 -2.72 -8.49 1.48
CA ARG A 78 -3.51 -9.44 2.27
C ARG A 78 -3.35 -10.85 1.71
N THR A 79 -3.37 -11.85 2.58
CA THR A 79 -3.19 -13.26 2.19
C THR A 79 -4.30 -14.15 2.73
N GLY A 80 -4.52 -15.28 2.05
CA GLY A 80 -5.53 -16.27 2.45
C GLY A 80 -6.93 -15.68 2.55
N CYS A 81 -7.32 -14.88 1.57
CA CYS A 81 -8.62 -14.21 1.56
C CYS A 81 -9.71 -15.05 0.91
N SER A 82 -10.94 -14.92 1.41
CA SER A 82 -12.15 -15.48 0.82
C SER A 82 -13.26 -14.43 0.87
N PHE A 83 -13.79 -14.06 -0.29
CA PHE A 83 -14.89 -13.11 -0.45
C PHE A 83 -16.06 -13.79 -1.18
N PRO A 84 -16.92 -14.55 -0.49
CA PRO A 84 -18.03 -15.26 -1.11
C PRO A 84 -19.15 -14.33 -1.61
N GLY A 85 -20.01 -14.83 -2.49
CA GLY A 85 -21.21 -14.10 -2.95
C GLY A 85 -20.89 -12.88 -3.80
N SER A 86 -21.27 -11.68 -3.36
CA SER A 86 -21.04 -10.42 -4.09
C SER A 86 -19.57 -10.07 -4.27
N GLY A 87 -18.65 -10.84 -3.66
CA GLY A 87 -17.21 -10.69 -3.82
C GLY A 87 -16.61 -9.52 -3.03
N PHE A 88 -17.40 -8.80 -2.23
CA PHE A 88 -16.93 -7.63 -1.48
C PHE A 88 -16.80 -7.85 0.02
N ASN A 89 -17.51 -8.82 0.60
CA ASN A 89 -17.46 -9.12 2.04
C ASN A 89 -16.89 -10.53 2.25
N GLY A 90 -16.10 -10.70 3.30
CA GLY A 90 -15.30 -11.89 3.50
C GLY A 90 -14.31 -11.73 4.65
N SER A 91 -13.16 -12.37 4.52
CA SER A 91 -12.06 -12.24 5.48
C SER A 91 -10.73 -12.62 4.82
N CYS A 92 -9.64 -12.12 5.39
CA CYS A 92 -8.28 -12.51 5.08
C CYS A 92 -7.57 -13.11 6.30
N THR A 93 -6.65 -14.03 6.05
CA THR A 93 -5.81 -14.61 7.11
C THR A 93 -4.84 -13.58 7.69
N THR A 94 -4.28 -12.70 6.85
CA THR A 94 -3.41 -11.60 7.29
C THR A 94 -3.79 -10.29 6.60
N GLY A 95 -3.58 -9.16 7.30
CA GLY A 95 -3.80 -7.82 6.77
C GLY A 95 -5.27 -7.45 6.50
N ASP A 96 -6.23 -8.22 7.01
CA ASP A 96 -7.67 -8.00 6.79
C ASP A 96 -8.09 -6.57 7.17
N CYS A 97 -9.04 -6.00 6.43
CA CYS A 97 -9.50 -4.63 6.64
C CYS A 97 -11.01 -4.60 6.92
N ALA A 98 -11.38 -5.21 8.06
CA ALA A 98 -12.76 -5.36 8.53
C ALA A 98 -13.65 -6.20 7.59
N GLY A 99 -13.09 -7.26 7.03
CA GLY A 99 -13.78 -8.23 6.20
C GLY A 99 -14.21 -7.70 4.83
N SER A 100 -13.65 -6.58 4.36
CA SER A 100 -13.99 -5.97 3.07
C SER A 100 -12.91 -6.22 2.02
N LEU A 101 -13.29 -6.52 0.77
CA LEU A 101 -12.35 -6.50 -0.36
C LEU A 101 -11.83 -5.08 -0.60
N ARG A 102 -12.71 -4.09 -0.42
CA ARG A 102 -12.44 -2.66 -0.62
C ARG A 102 -12.21 -2.00 0.74
N CYS A 103 -10.95 -1.88 1.12
CA CYS A 103 -10.60 -1.38 2.44
C CYS A 103 -11.02 0.09 2.63
N THR A 104 -11.66 0.37 3.76
CA THR A 104 -11.95 1.73 4.25
C THR A 104 -11.18 2.05 5.54
N SER A 105 -10.48 1.06 6.09
CA SER A 105 -9.59 1.14 7.24
C SER A 105 -8.22 0.54 6.89
N GLY A 106 -7.24 0.73 7.78
CA GLY A 106 -5.96 0.04 7.66
C GLY A 106 -6.10 -1.48 7.79
N GLY A 107 -5.15 -2.22 7.23
CA GLY A 107 -5.05 -3.65 7.45
C GLY A 107 -4.77 -3.95 8.92
N SER A 108 -5.40 -4.99 9.46
CA SER A 108 -5.16 -5.49 10.80
C SER A 108 -3.72 -5.99 10.91
N PRO A 109 -2.92 -5.47 11.86
CA PRO A 109 -1.60 -6.01 12.17
C PRO A 109 -1.68 -7.51 12.54
N PRO A 110 -0.60 -8.29 12.29
CA PRO A 110 0.64 -7.87 11.64
C PRO A 110 0.55 -7.69 10.12
N VAL A 111 1.13 -6.60 9.61
CA VAL A 111 1.12 -6.25 8.19
C VAL A 111 2.35 -5.43 7.77
N THR A 112 3.03 -5.86 6.70
CA THR A 112 4.08 -5.07 6.06
C THR A 112 3.45 -3.92 5.27
N LEU A 113 3.85 -2.68 5.55
CA LEU A 113 3.33 -1.49 4.87
C LEU A 113 4.32 -0.95 3.84
N ALA A 114 3.81 -0.47 2.71
CA ALA A 114 4.52 0.43 1.80
C ALA A 114 3.86 1.80 1.89
N GLU A 115 4.58 2.78 2.43
CA GLU A 115 4.06 4.10 2.77
C GLU A 115 4.63 5.16 1.83
N PHE A 116 3.81 6.16 1.50
CA PHE A 116 4.17 7.19 0.52
C PHE A 116 3.59 8.54 0.94
N THR A 117 4.39 9.59 0.74
CA THR A 117 3.96 10.98 0.76
C THR A 117 4.54 11.67 -0.47
N LEU A 118 3.68 12.00 -1.43
CA LEU A 118 4.05 12.58 -2.71
C LEU A 118 3.89 14.10 -2.71
N GLY A 119 4.75 14.80 -3.45
CA GLY A 119 4.65 16.25 -3.64
C GLY A 119 5.58 17.07 -2.73
N GLY A 120 5.36 18.39 -2.70
CA GLY A 120 6.32 19.32 -2.12
C GLY A 120 7.56 19.46 -3.02
N SER A 121 8.77 19.44 -2.43
CA SER A 121 10.03 19.45 -3.20
C SER A 121 10.59 18.05 -3.49
N LYS A 122 10.12 17.03 -2.76
CA LYS A 122 10.60 15.64 -2.83
C LYS A 122 9.50 14.69 -2.36
N ASP A 123 9.41 13.55 -3.02
CA ASP A 123 8.60 12.43 -2.54
C ASP A 123 9.33 11.66 -1.44
N PHE A 124 8.57 11.14 -0.48
CA PHE A 124 9.05 10.24 0.57
C PHE A 124 8.31 8.90 0.46
N TYR A 125 9.04 7.82 0.71
CA TYR A 125 8.49 6.48 0.75
C TYR A 125 9.36 5.58 1.60
N ASP A 126 8.73 4.57 2.18
CA ASP A 126 9.40 3.55 2.98
C ASP A 126 8.61 2.24 2.98
N VAL A 127 9.30 1.17 3.38
CA VAL A 127 8.66 -0.08 3.76
C VAL A 127 8.77 -0.20 5.26
N SER A 128 7.63 -0.28 5.93
CA SER A 128 7.51 -0.22 7.38
C SER A 128 7.06 -1.55 7.95
N LEU A 129 7.75 -1.96 9.02
CA LEU A 129 7.40 -3.12 9.86
C LEU A 129 6.92 -2.68 11.25
N VAL A 130 6.55 -1.40 11.41
CA VAL A 130 5.99 -0.88 12.68
C VAL A 130 4.75 -1.68 13.07
N ASP A 131 3.92 -2.01 12.09
CA ASP A 131 2.72 -2.84 12.23
C ASP A 131 3.01 -4.33 12.02
N GLY A 132 4.27 -4.77 12.09
CA GLY A 132 4.69 -6.17 11.91
C GLY A 132 4.97 -6.56 10.46
N TYR A 133 5.04 -7.87 10.21
CA TYR A 133 5.37 -8.46 8.92
C TYR A 133 4.39 -9.57 8.56
N ASN A 134 3.94 -9.63 7.31
CA ASN A 134 3.21 -10.79 6.78
C ASN A 134 3.76 -11.27 5.44
N VAL A 135 4.05 -10.34 4.52
CA VAL A 135 4.57 -10.61 3.18
C VAL A 135 5.73 -9.68 2.89
N GLY A 136 6.70 -10.15 2.10
CA GLY A 136 7.82 -9.32 1.66
C GLY A 136 7.35 -8.23 0.68
N VAL A 137 7.72 -6.99 0.95
CA VAL A 137 7.33 -5.82 0.13
C VAL A 137 8.56 -5.01 -0.24
N GLY A 138 8.54 -4.48 -1.47
CA GLY A 138 9.60 -3.64 -2.00
C GLY A 138 9.06 -2.51 -2.86
N ILE A 139 9.71 -1.36 -2.76
CA ILE A 139 9.45 -0.14 -3.52
C ILE A 139 10.67 0.13 -4.39
N ARG A 140 10.46 0.11 -5.71
CA ARG A 140 11.48 0.48 -6.68
C ARG A 140 11.04 1.76 -7.40
N PRO A 141 11.59 2.93 -7.05
CA PRO A 141 11.28 4.18 -7.73
C PRO A 141 11.80 4.15 -9.17
N ALA A 142 11.08 4.78 -10.10
CA ALA A 142 11.53 4.92 -11.50
C ALA A 142 12.65 5.96 -11.65
N ALA A 143 12.67 6.97 -10.77
CA ALA A 143 13.70 8.00 -10.76
C ALA A 143 15.05 7.43 -10.26
N ALA A 144 16.10 7.55 -11.07
CA ALA A 144 17.44 7.05 -10.75
C ALA A 144 18.07 7.71 -9.50
N SER A 145 17.60 8.89 -9.10
CA SER A 145 18.04 9.59 -7.89
C SER A 145 17.52 8.96 -6.60
N CYS A 146 16.52 8.09 -6.68
CA CYS A 146 15.82 7.49 -5.55
C CYS A 146 16.29 6.04 -5.34
N ARG A 147 16.41 5.60 -4.08
CA ARG A 147 16.93 4.27 -3.73
C ARG A 147 15.80 3.25 -3.58
N TYR A 148 16.14 1.98 -3.72
CA TYR A 148 15.22 0.90 -3.35
C TYR A 148 14.94 0.92 -1.85
N ALA A 149 13.68 0.69 -1.45
CA ALA A 149 13.28 0.44 -0.06
C ALA A 149 12.54 -0.89 -0.01
N GLY A 150 12.85 -1.78 0.93
CA GLY A 150 12.14 -3.05 1.01
C GLY A 150 12.62 -4.00 2.08
N CYS A 151 11.72 -4.92 2.44
CA CYS A 151 11.97 -6.09 3.25
C CYS A 151 11.45 -7.30 2.48
N LEU A 152 12.34 -8.01 1.79
CA LEU A 152 11.99 -9.19 0.98
C LEU A 152 12.37 -10.52 1.65
N ALA A 153 13.13 -10.47 2.74
CA ALA A 153 13.46 -11.66 3.50
C ALA A 153 12.19 -12.23 4.13
N ASP A 154 12.04 -13.56 4.10
CA ASP A 154 10.91 -14.20 4.76
C ASP A 154 11.09 -14.21 6.28
N LEU A 155 10.54 -13.17 6.92
CA LEU A 155 10.61 -13.01 8.36
C LEU A 155 9.68 -13.97 9.11
N ASN A 156 8.67 -14.56 8.46
CA ASN A 156 7.80 -15.54 9.12
C ASN A 156 8.60 -16.78 9.56
N ASN A 157 9.54 -17.22 8.70
CA ASN A 157 10.45 -18.31 8.99
C ASN A 157 11.51 -17.99 10.07
N ARG A 158 11.73 -16.71 10.37
CA ARG A 158 12.69 -16.26 11.38
C ARG A 158 12.02 -15.61 12.59
N CYS A 159 10.69 -15.62 12.63
CA CYS A 159 9.92 -14.93 13.64
C CYS A 159 10.19 -15.57 15.02
N PRO A 160 10.59 -14.78 16.03
CA PRO A 160 10.71 -15.25 17.42
C PRO A 160 9.39 -15.84 17.91
N ALA A 161 9.43 -16.87 18.75
CA ALA A 161 8.25 -17.63 19.15
C ALA A 161 7.15 -16.74 19.75
N GLU A 162 7.55 -15.74 20.53
CA GLU A 162 6.71 -14.76 21.20
C GLU A 162 6.02 -13.75 20.26
N LEU A 163 6.43 -13.68 18.98
CA LEU A 163 5.87 -12.77 17.97
C LEU A 163 5.10 -13.51 16.86
N ARG A 164 5.06 -14.84 16.87
CA ARG A 164 4.45 -15.64 15.79
C ARG A 164 2.94 -15.51 15.76
N VAL A 165 2.38 -15.32 14.56
CA VAL A 165 0.98 -15.58 14.26
C VAL A 165 0.92 -16.87 13.45
N VAL A 166 0.17 -17.85 13.93
CA VAL A 166 -0.04 -19.13 13.24
C VAL A 166 -1.39 -19.13 12.55
N ALA A 167 -1.47 -19.71 11.36
CA ALA A 167 -2.74 -19.91 10.67
C ALA A 167 -3.68 -20.79 11.51
N ALA A 168 -4.98 -20.52 11.45
CA ALA A 168 -5.97 -21.50 11.90
C ALA A 168 -5.81 -22.78 11.07
N GLU A 169 -6.03 -23.95 11.68
CA GLU A 169 -5.63 -25.25 11.13
C GLU A 169 -6.08 -25.54 9.67
N ALA A 170 -7.15 -24.88 9.21
CA ALA A 170 -7.66 -24.98 7.84
C ALA A 170 -6.76 -24.34 6.75
N ALA A 171 -5.83 -23.43 7.10
CA ALA A 171 -4.97 -22.72 6.16
C ALA A 171 -3.54 -23.30 6.06
N GLY A 172 -3.31 -24.49 6.64
CA GLY A 172 -2.00 -25.13 6.74
C GLY A 172 -1.28 -24.80 8.04
N SER A 173 -0.36 -25.67 8.46
CA SER A 173 0.46 -25.46 9.65
C SER A 173 1.66 -24.55 9.31
N GLY A 174 1.80 -23.43 10.02
CA GLY A 174 2.92 -22.52 9.83
C GLY A 174 2.71 -21.13 10.41
N VAL A 175 3.81 -20.39 10.57
CA VAL A 175 3.79 -18.96 10.91
C VAL A 175 3.37 -18.20 9.65
N VAL A 176 2.24 -17.49 9.71
CA VAL A 176 1.69 -16.74 8.58
C VAL A 176 2.02 -15.25 8.64
N ALA A 177 2.39 -14.77 9.83
CA ALA A 177 2.81 -13.40 10.05
C ALA A 177 3.64 -13.29 11.35
N CYS A 178 4.35 -12.19 11.51
CA CYS A 178 5.17 -11.86 12.66
C CYS A 178 4.76 -10.50 13.23
N ARG A 179 4.36 -10.48 14.49
CA ARG A 179 4.01 -9.25 15.21
C ARG A 179 5.22 -8.35 15.38
N SER A 180 5.00 -7.03 15.40
CA SER A 180 5.99 -6.11 15.94
C SER A 180 6.01 -6.23 17.48
N ALA A 181 7.07 -5.73 18.10
CA ALA A 181 7.13 -5.71 19.57
C ALA A 181 6.05 -4.78 20.17
N CYS A 182 5.71 -3.70 19.48
CA CYS A 182 4.61 -2.83 19.91
C CYS A 182 3.27 -3.58 19.91
N ASP A 183 2.94 -4.27 18.82
CA ASP A 183 1.70 -5.06 18.72
C ASP A 183 1.66 -6.22 19.74
N ALA A 184 2.80 -6.85 20.01
CA ALA A 184 2.87 -7.98 20.94
C ALA A 184 2.81 -7.55 22.43
N PHE A 185 3.45 -6.45 22.79
CA PHE A 185 3.68 -6.10 24.21
C PHE A 185 3.02 -4.79 24.65
N GLY A 186 2.81 -3.84 23.73
CA GLY A 186 2.19 -2.54 24.03
C GLY A 186 3.03 -1.60 24.91
N TRP A 187 4.32 -1.89 25.11
CA TRP A 187 5.18 -1.09 25.98
C TRP A 187 5.62 0.22 25.32
N ALA A 188 5.79 1.27 26.12
CA ALA A 188 6.09 2.61 25.63
C ALA A 188 7.38 2.67 24.81
N GLU A 189 8.40 1.91 25.20
CA GLU A 189 9.68 1.80 24.49
C GLU A 189 9.58 1.08 23.14
N TYR A 190 8.59 0.20 22.95
CA TYR A 190 8.36 -0.49 21.68
C TYR A 190 7.43 0.30 20.77
N CYS A 191 6.46 1.00 21.36
CA CYS A 191 5.47 1.78 20.63
C CYS A 191 5.87 3.24 20.43
N CYS A 192 7.03 3.66 20.96
CA CYS A 192 7.49 5.04 20.97
C CYS A 192 6.44 6.03 21.48
N THR A 193 5.88 5.77 22.66
CA THR A 193 4.85 6.62 23.28
C THR A 193 5.29 7.17 24.64
N GLY A 194 4.56 8.14 25.17
CA GLY A 194 4.85 8.74 26.47
C GLY A 194 6.27 9.32 26.55
N THR A 195 7.06 8.87 27.53
CA THR A 195 8.46 9.31 27.69
C THR A 195 9.39 8.84 26.57
N HIS A 196 8.93 7.95 25.69
CA HIS A 196 9.64 7.47 24.51
C HIS A 196 9.08 8.08 23.21
N ALA A 197 8.30 9.17 23.26
CA ALA A 197 7.61 9.72 22.10
C ALA A 197 8.50 10.49 21.09
N SER A 198 9.81 10.58 21.32
CA SER A 198 10.75 11.26 20.42
C SER A 198 11.83 10.32 19.90
N PRO A 199 12.42 10.58 18.72
CA PRO A 199 13.51 9.76 18.18
C PRO A 199 14.73 9.65 19.11
N SER A 200 15.01 10.69 19.92
CA SER A 200 16.12 10.66 20.89
C SER A 200 15.82 9.80 22.11
N THR A 201 14.55 9.48 22.35
CA THR A 201 14.07 8.68 23.49
C THR A 201 13.58 7.29 23.10
N CYS A 202 13.31 7.03 21.81
CA CYS A 202 12.92 5.72 21.29
C CYS A 202 14.04 5.11 20.45
N GLY A 203 14.95 4.38 21.10
CA GLY A 203 16.04 3.70 20.42
C GLY A 203 15.66 2.32 19.88
N PRO A 204 16.48 1.73 18.99
CA PRO A 204 16.31 0.34 18.56
C PRO A 204 16.33 -0.63 19.75
N THR A 205 15.45 -1.63 19.73
CA THR A 205 15.42 -2.71 20.73
C THR A 205 15.81 -4.05 20.09
N ARG A 206 15.97 -5.11 20.88
CA ARG A 206 16.34 -6.45 20.37
C ARG A 206 15.39 -7.01 19.30
N HIS A 207 14.15 -6.52 19.24
CA HIS A 207 13.13 -6.96 18.28
C HIS A 207 13.15 -6.17 16.97
N TYR A 208 13.95 -5.11 16.89
CA TYR A 208 14.17 -4.27 15.71
C TYR A 208 15.64 -4.27 15.24
N GLN A 209 16.42 -5.30 15.64
CA GLN A 209 17.80 -5.57 15.22
C GLN A 209 17.83 -6.76 14.25
#